data_AF-A0A7W0NCN3-F1
#
_entry.id   AF-A0A7W0NCN3-F1
#
_cell.length_a   1.000
_cell.length_b   1.000
_cell.length_c   1.000
_cell.angle_alpha   90.00
_cell.angle_beta   90.00
_cell.angle_gamma   90.00
#
_symmetry.space_group_name_H-M   'P 1'
#
loop_
_entity.id
_entity.type
_entity.pdbx_description
1 polymer ?
#
loop_
_entity_poly.entity_id
_entity_poly.type
_entity_poly.pdbx_seq_one_letter_code
_entity_poly.pdbx_strand_id
1 'polypeptide(L)'
;MTPPLDPGGSSVVFDAQGLVPVVVQDADSDAVLMLAFMNAEALDATQRTGQAHYWSRSRARLWRKGETSGNAQHVIDLRINCEQNSLLLRVHQVGAVCHDGYATCFYRCLNPDNSLAIDQERVFDPIEIYGQSGGADSSLVTSTKALFAAYLYLYEHDLSTVSRTSRRLRSGAESANGRLADELLELAGVLAGTHAHTQHQEDIRLEASQVIYWVIIHALKVGATWDQIRPDVALKSESSDIPPNLLATLLRNDAGFWAIATESEDVGRIAASLHATLALASQACAIEEISISEIIEADLTSLRQKPYLAAHWTSVRE
;
A
#
# COMPACT_ATOMS: atom_id res chain seq x y z
N MET A 1 -47.61 20.97 -7.68
CA MET A 1 -48.10 19.61 -7.35
C MET A 1 -46.96 18.66 -7.61
N THR A 2 -46.29 18.19 -6.57
CA THR A 2 -45.30 17.11 -6.69
C THR A 2 -46.08 15.83 -7.00
N PRO A 3 -45.76 15.08 -8.07
CA PRO A 3 -46.44 13.81 -8.32
C PRO A 3 -46.19 12.87 -7.12
N PRO A 4 -47.18 12.03 -6.76
CA PRO A 4 -47.00 11.07 -5.68
C PRO A 4 -45.88 10.10 -6.04
N LEU A 5 -45.01 9.83 -5.05
CA LEU A 5 -44.00 8.77 -5.17
C LEU A 5 -44.71 7.45 -5.43
N ASP A 6 -44.44 6.83 -6.57
CA ASP A 6 -44.89 5.48 -6.88
C ASP A 6 -44.19 4.49 -5.93
N PRO A 7 -44.92 3.82 -5.02
CA PRO A 7 -44.32 2.91 -4.04
C PRO A 7 -43.79 1.61 -4.66
N GLY A 8 -43.96 1.39 -5.98
CA GLY A 8 -43.57 0.16 -6.67
C GLY A 8 -42.42 0.28 -7.69
N GLY A 9 -41.78 1.44 -7.87
CA GLY A 9 -40.92 1.70 -9.04
C GLY A 9 -39.59 2.41 -8.82
N SER A 10 -39.07 2.52 -7.59
CA SER A 10 -37.85 3.30 -7.31
C SER A 10 -36.55 2.54 -7.61
N SER A 11 -36.27 2.27 -8.88
CA SER A 11 -34.97 1.74 -9.32
C SER A 11 -34.00 2.87 -9.62
N VAL A 12 -32.76 2.79 -9.12
CA VAL A 12 -31.68 3.68 -9.54
C VAL A 12 -31.47 3.60 -11.05
N VAL A 13 -31.44 4.74 -11.72
CA VAL A 13 -31.19 4.85 -13.16
C VAL A 13 -29.68 4.94 -13.38
N PHE A 14 -29.11 3.83 -13.86
CA PHE A 14 -27.71 3.79 -14.27
C PHE A 14 -27.52 4.34 -15.68
N ASP A 15 -26.37 4.94 -15.95
CA ASP A 15 -25.99 5.40 -17.28
C ASP A 15 -25.73 4.22 -18.25
N ALA A 16 -25.36 4.54 -19.49
CA ALA A 16 -25.08 3.54 -20.52
C ALA A 16 -23.87 2.63 -20.20
N GLN A 17 -23.07 2.97 -19.19
CA GLN A 17 -21.96 2.15 -18.67
C GLN A 17 -22.37 1.34 -17.43
N GLY A 18 -23.63 1.42 -17.01
CA GLY A 18 -24.12 0.76 -15.81
C GLY A 18 -23.65 1.44 -14.52
N LEU A 19 -23.35 2.75 -14.57
CA LEU A 19 -22.84 3.53 -13.44
C LEU A 19 -23.80 4.64 -13.01
N VAL A 20 -23.74 4.99 -11.74
CA VAL A 20 -24.42 6.16 -11.16
C VAL A 20 -23.41 7.00 -10.39
N PRO A 21 -23.37 8.34 -10.59
CA PRO A 21 -22.54 9.22 -9.78
C PRO A 21 -23.04 9.29 -8.34
N VAL A 22 -22.11 9.31 -7.40
CA VAL A 22 -22.39 9.38 -5.96
C VAL A 22 -21.59 10.52 -5.35
N VAL A 23 -22.29 11.52 -4.84
CA VAL A 23 -21.72 12.56 -4.00
C VAL A 23 -21.62 12.03 -2.58
N VAL A 24 -20.47 12.16 -1.96
CA VAL A 24 -20.24 11.72 -0.58
C VAL A 24 -20.11 12.95 0.29
N GLN A 25 -20.87 12.98 1.38
CA GLN A 25 -20.95 14.10 2.29
C GLN A 25 -20.73 13.62 3.73
N ASP A 26 -20.02 14.41 4.52
CA ASP A 26 -19.88 14.15 5.94
C ASP A 26 -21.22 14.36 6.67
N ALA A 27 -21.59 13.42 7.53
CA ALA A 27 -22.89 13.43 8.20
C ALA A 27 -23.00 14.51 9.29
N ASP A 28 -21.88 14.98 9.83
CA ASP A 28 -21.83 15.94 10.95
C ASP A 28 -21.65 17.38 10.46
N SER A 29 -20.73 17.59 9.51
CA SER A 29 -20.34 18.92 9.02
C SER A 29 -21.02 19.33 7.71
N ASP A 30 -21.71 18.42 7.04
CA ASP A 30 -22.27 18.60 5.69
C ASP A 30 -21.21 18.96 4.62
N ALA A 31 -19.92 18.79 4.91
CA ALA A 31 -18.85 19.00 3.94
C ALA A 31 -18.93 17.96 2.82
N VAL A 32 -18.80 18.39 1.56
CA VAL A 32 -18.66 17.48 0.43
C VAL A 32 -17.26 16.89 0.44
N LEU A 33 -17.19 15.56 0.53
CA LEU A 33 -15.98 14.79 0.74
C LEU A 33 -15.35 14.33 -0.57
N MET A 34 -16.15 13.70 -1.43
CA MET A 34 -15.69 13.21 -2.73
C MET A 34 -16.86 12.96 -3.68
N LEU A 35 -16.53 12.80 -4.96
CA LEU A 35 -17.43 12.26 -5.98
C LEU A 35 -16.88 10.89 -6.42
N ALA A 36 -17.75 9.90 -6.48
CA ALA A 36 -17.43 8.56 -6.96
C ALA A 36 -18.51 8.02 -7.90
N PHE A 37 -18.36 6.78 -8.35
CA PHE A 37 -19.36 6.07 -9.13
C PHE A 37 -19.67 4.73 -8.46
N MET A 38 -20.91 4.29 -8.55
CA MET A 38 -21.34 2.94 -8.17
C MET A 38 -21.95 2.25 -9.39
N ASN A 39 -21.69 0.95 -9.56
CA ASN A 39 -22.55 0.08 -10.35
C ASN A 39 -23.60 -0.56 -9.42
N ALA A 40 -24.50 -1.39 -9.97
CA ALA A 40 -25.51 -2.08 -9.16
C ALA A 40 -24.90 -2.91 -8.02
N GLU A 41 -23.79 -3.62 -8.27
CA GLU A 41 -23.10 -4.41 -7.25
C GLU A 41 -22.54 -3.56 -6.11
N ALA A 42 -21.93 -2.41 -6.42
CA ALA A 42 -21.41 -1.49 -5.42
C ALA A 42 -22.52 -0.88 -4.56
N LEU A 43 -23.66 -0.57 -5.16
CA LEU A 43 -24.84 -0.09 -4.45
C LEU A 43 -25.36 -1.16 -3.48
N ASP A 44 -25.57 -2.38 -3.95
CA ASP A 44 -26.03 -3.51 -3.14
C ASP A 44 -25.05 -3.82 -2.00
N ALA A 45 -23.75 -3.84 -2.27
CA ALA A 45 -22.72 -4.04 -1.26
C ALA A 45 -22.74 -2.92 -0.20
N THR A 46 -22.93 -1.67 -0.62
CA THR A 46 -23.03 -0.52 0.29
C THR A 46 -24.22 -0.65 1.22
N GLN A 47 -25.40 -0.95 0.68
CA GLN A 47 -26.63 -1.13 1.47
C GLN A 47 -26.51 -2.32 2.43
N ARG A 48 -25.93 -3.43 1.99
CA ARG A 48 -25.79 -4.65 2.78
C ARG A 48 -24.78 -4.52 3.93
N THR A 49 -23.68 -3.79 3.71
CA THR A 49 -22.56 -3.72 4.68
C THR A 49 -22.61 -2.48 5.56
N GLY A 50 -23.35 -1.44 5.17
CA GLY A 50 -23.29 -0.13 5.82
C GLY A 50 -21.93 0.57 5.62
N GLN A 51 -21.08 0.08 4.71
CA GLN A 51 -19.79 0.66 4.36
C GLN A 51 -19.79 1.10 2.90
N ALA A 52 -19.18 2.24 2.58
CA ALA A 52 -19.17 2.74 1.21
C ALA A 52 -18.34 1.86 0.27
N HIS A 53 -18.99 1.30 -0.75
CA HIS A 53 -18.38 0.59 -1.85
C HIS A 53 -18.57 1.37 -3.15
N TYR A 54 -17.57 1.37 -4.01
CA TYR A 54 -17.59 2.11 -5.26
C TYR A 54 -17.11 1.23 -6.41
N TRP A 55 -17.39 1.67 -7.63
CA TRP A 55 -16.84 1.08 -8.85
C TRP A 55 -15.67 1.93 -9.37
N SER A 56 -14.49 1.34 -9.47
CA SER A 56 -13.34 1.99 -10.07
C SER A 56 -13.44 1.88 -11.59
N ARG A 57 -13.73 3.00 -12.27
CA ARG A 57 -13.85 3.03 -13.74
C ARG A 57 -12.57 2.63 -14.46
N SER A 58 -11.41 3.04 -13.94
CA SER A 58 -10.10 2.71 -14.52
C SER A 58 -9.70 1.24 -14.32
N ARG A 59 -9.98 0.69 -13.13
CA ARG A 59 -9.63 -0.70 -12.78
C ARG A 59 -10.73 -1.72 -13.13
N ALA A 60 -11.88 -1.25 -13.60
CA ALA A 60 -13.08 -2.04 -13.85
C ALA A 60 -13.40 -3.04 -12.71
N ARG A 61 -13.32 -2.57 -11.45
CA ARG A 61 -13.53 -3.41 -10.27
C ARG A 61 -14.23 -2.68 -9.13
N LEU A 62 -14.96 -3.45 -8.34
CA LEU A 62 -15.50 -3.05 -7.04
C LEU A 62 -14.34 -2.76 -6.07
N TRP A 63 -14.50 -1.75 -5.22
CA TRP A 63 -13.60 -1.52 -4.09
C TRP A 63 -14.34 -0.91 -2.92
N ARG A 64 -13.93 -1.26 -1.70
CA ARG A 64 -14.46 -0.65 -0.47
C ARG A 64 -13.56 0.51 -0.06
N LYS A 65 -14.12 1.68 0.23
CA LYS A 65 -13.33 2.84 0.67
C LYS A 65 -12.63 2.53 1.98
N GLY A 66 -11.32 2.74 2.02
CA GLY A 66 -10.49 2.44 3.18
C GLY A 66 -10.09 0.98 3.32
N GLU A 67 -10.38 0.11 2.34
CA GLU A 67 -9.94 -1.29 2.37
C GLU A 67 -8.43 -1.44 2.51
N THR A 68 -7.67 -0.54 1.88
CA THR A 68 -6.20 -0.50 1.96
C THR A 68 -5.70 0.41 3.08
N SER A 69 -6.28 1.61 3.23
CA SER A 69 -5.75 2.64 4.14
C SER A 69 -6.35 2.66 5.54
N GLY A 70 -7.39 1.86 5.81
CA GLY A 70 -8.18 1.96 7.04
C GLY A 70 -9.12 3.18 7.10
N ASN A 71 -8.99 4.15 6.18
CA ASN A 71 -9.84 5.35 6.13
C ASN A 71 -11.23 5.03 5.55
N ALA A 72 -12.02 4.30 6.33
CA ALA A 72 -13.33 3.79 5.98
C ALA A 72 -14.41 4.87 5.98
N GLN A 73 -15.53 4.57 5.33
CA GLN A 73 -16.74 5.40 5.30
C GLN A 73 -17.92 4.57 5.79
N HIS A 74 -18.48 4.96 6.94
CA HIS A 74 -19.68 4.34 7.51
C HIS A 74 -20.91 5.08 7.04
N VAL A 75 -21.82 4.39 6.37
CA VAL A 75 -23.01 4.99 5.76
C VAL A 75 -24.07 5.26 6.81
N ILE A 76 -24.55 6.50 6.84
CA ILE A 76 -25.61 6.97 7.74
C ILE A 76 -26.91 7.17 6.99
N ASP A 77 -26.83 7.68 5.76
CA ASP A 77 -27.99 7.94 4.92
C ASP A 77 -27.61 7.77 3.45
N LEU A 78 -28.55 7.28 2.66
CA LEU A 78 -28.41 7.13 1.21
C LEU A 78 -29.63 7.75 0.54
N ARG A 79 -29.39 8.86 -0.17
CA ARG A 79 -30.43 9.62 -0.87
C ARG A 79 -30.25 9.52 -2.37
N ILE A 80 -31.33 9.79 -3.07
CA ILE A 80 -31.41 9.78 -4.52
C ILE A 80 -32.04 11.09 -4.98
N ASN A 81 -31.54 11.65 -6.09
CA ASN A 81 -32.12 12.88 -6.65
C ASN A 81 -33.50 12.64 -7.30
N CYS A 82 -34.15 13.72 -7.74
CA CYS A 82 -35.48 13.65 -8.37
C CYS A 82 -35.52 12.86 -9.70
N GLU A 83 -34.40 12.77 -10.41
CA GLU A 83 -34.27 12.03 -11.68
C GLU A 83 -33.78 10.59 -11.48
N GLN A 84 -33.52 10.16 -10.25
CA GLN A 84 -33.05 8.83 -9.89
C GLN A 84 -31.69 8.42 -10.49
N ASN A 85 -30.93 9.39 -11.00
CA ASN A 85 -29.68 9.19 -11.74
C ASN A 85 -28.43 9.72 -11.00
N SER A 86 -28.57 10.13 -9.74
CA SER A 86 -27.45 10.45 -8.86
C SER A 86 -27.79 10.17 -7.40
N LEU A 87 -26.78 9.80 -6.64
CA LEU A 87 -26.90 9.46 -5.23
C LEU A 87 -26.15 10.47 -4.36
N LEU A 88 -26.66 10.66 -3.14
CA LEU A 88 -25.98 11.36 -2.06
C LEU A 88 -25.80 10.38 -0.90
N LEU A 89 -24.55 10.09 -0.57
CA LEU A 89 -24.16 9.22 0.54
C LEU A 89 -23.71 10.09 1.71
N ARG A 90 -24.46 10.09 2.82
CA ARG A 90 -24.01 10.73 4.07
C ARG A 90 -23.25 9.70 4.88
N VAL A 91 -22.03 10.03 5.27
CA VAL A 91 -21.12 9.09 5.94
C VAL A 91 -20.48 9.72 7.18
N HIS A 92 -20.15 8.90 8.17
CA HIS A 92 -19.06 9.24 9.09
C HIS A 92 -17.74 8.75 8.48
N GLN A 93 -16.84 9.69 8.20
CA GLN A 93 -15.51 9.38 7.69
C GLN A 93 -14.56 9.01 8.83
N VAL A 94 -13.87 7.87 8.68
CA VAL A 94 -12.72 7.53 9.54
C VAL A 94 -11.44 7.97 8.86
N GLY A 95 -10.60 8.73 9.57
CA GLY A 95 -9.39 9.30 8.99
C GLY A 95 -9.73 10.25 7.84
N ALA A 96 -8.97 10.19 6.76
CA ALA A 96 -9.16 11.11 5.65
C ALA A 96 -9.72 10.51 4.37
N VAL A 97 -10.42 11.36 3.63
CA VAL A 97 -11.04 10.99 2.36
C VAL A 97 -9.99 10.89 1.26
N CYS A 98 -9.12 11.90 1.18
CA CYS A 98 -8.14 12.04 0.12
C CYS A 98 -6.83 11.32 0.47
N HIS A 99 -6.19 10.71 -0.54
CA HIS A 99 -4.86 10.13 -0.38
C HIS A 99 -3.77 11.20 -0.16
N ASP A 100 -4.04 12.47 -0.45
CA ASP A 100 -3.11 13.59 -0.26
C ASP A 100 -3.17 14.24 1.14
N GLY A 101 -3.81 13.64 2.14
CA GLY A 101 -3.86 14.25 3.49
C GLY A 101 -5.19 14.86 3.91
N TYR A 102 -6.05 15.15 2.93
CA TYR A 102 -7.15 16.10 3.15
C TYR A 102 -8.45 15.44 3.56
N ALA A 103 -9.22 16.18 4.36
CA ALA A 103 -10.60 15.85 4.75
C ALA A 103 -11.50 15.62 3.53
N THR A 104 -11.21 16.28 2.41
CA THR A 104 -12.00 16.23 1.18
C THR A 104 -11.08 16.14 -0.03
N CYS A 105 -11.54 15.49 -1.10
CA CYS A 105 -10.89 15.56 -2.41
C CYS A 105 -10.95 16.96 -3.03
N PHE A 106 -11.82 17.84 -2.53
CA PHE A 106 -12.03 19.20 -3.01
C PHE A 106 -11.20 20.24 -2.23
N TYR A 107 -9.94 19.91 -1.91
CA TYR A 107 -9.02 20.76 -1.13
C TYR A 107 -8.35 21.89 -1.93
N ARG A 108 -8.70 22.04 -3.21
CA ARG A 108 -8.15 23.04 -4.13
C ARG A 108 -9.25 23.93 -4.67
N CYS A 109 -8.97 25.22 -4.73
CA CYS A 109 -9.78 26.23 -5.39
C CYS A 109 -9.19 26.62 -6.75
N LEU A 110 -10.08 26.91 -7.70
CA LEU A 110 -9.73 27.47 -9.01
C LEU A 110 -9.81 29.00 -8.94
N ASN A 111 -8.67 29.67 -9.12
CA ASN A 111 -8.61 31.13 -9.15
C ASN A 111 -9.15 31.68 -10.48
N PRO A 112 -9.51 32.99 -10.55
CA PRO A 112 -10.00 33.61 -11.79
C PRO A 112 -9.03 33.53 -12.99
N ASP A 113 -7.73 33.36 -12.73
CA ASP A 113 -6.69 33.18 -13.74
C ASP A 113 -6.44 31.71 -14.12
N ASN A 114 -7.30 30.80 -13.65
CA ASN A 114 -7.21 29.34 -13.77
C ASN A 114 -6.03 28.69 -13.02
N SER A 115 -5.32 29.41 -12.14
CA SER A 115 -4.36 28.80 -11.23
C SER A 115 -5.07 28.04 -10.10
N LEU A 116 -4.40 27.02 -9.54
CA LEU A 116 -4.92 26.25 -8.41
C LEU A 116 -4.31 26.74 -7.11
N ALA A 117 -5.14 27.00 -6.10
CA ALA A 117 -4.72 27.30 -4.73
C ALA A 117 -5.21 26.20 -3.78
N ILE A 118 -4.42 25.84 -2.78
CA ILE A 118 -4.84 24.96 -1.69
C ILE A 118 -5.35 25.84 -0.56
N ASP A 119 -6.61 25.65 -0.15
CA ASP A 119 -7.30 26.46 0.86
C ASP A 119 -7.73 25.64 2.09
N GLN A 120 -7.50 24.34 2.07
CA GLN A 120 -7.78 23.44 3.19
C GLN A 120 -6.50 23.01 3.90
N GLU A 121 -6.56 22.90 5.21
CA GLU A 121 -5.51 22.26 5.99
C GLU A 121 -5.59 20.73 5.84
N ARG A 122 -4.43 20.09 5.90
CA ARG A 122 -4.35 18.63 5.90
C ARG A 122 -4.81 18.09 7.25
N VAL A 123 -5.64 17.05 7.23
CA VAL A 123 -6.12 16.35 8.45
C VAL A 123 -5.05 15.38 8.96
N PHE A 124 -4.19 14.91 8.07
CA PHE A 124 -2.96 14.19 8.37
C PHE A 124 -1.91 14.57 7.34
N ASP A 125 -0.62 14.53 7.69
CA ASP A 125 0.41 14.71 6.68
C ASP A 125 0.49 13.45 5.80
N PRO A 126 0.21 13.51 4.48
CA PRO A 126 0.48 12.40 3.60
C PRO A 126 1.97 12.09 3.54
N ILE A 127 2.88 12.86 4.10
CA ILE A 127 4.28 12.44 4.35
C ILE A 127 4.33 11.42 5.51
N GLU A 128 3.61 11.67 6.60
CA GLU A 128 3.52 10.76 7.74
C GLU A 128 2.76 9.46 7.39
N ILE A 129 1.70 9.53 6.58
CA ILE A 129 0.92 8.32 6.18
C ILE A 129 1.30 7.76 4.79
N TYR A 130 1.83 8.56 3.86
CA TYR A 130 2.21 8.13 2.48
C TYR A 130 3.60 8.61 1.95
N GLY A 131 4.35 9.46 2.67
CA GLY A 131 5.76 9.85 2.47
C GLY A 131 6.13 10.49 1.14
N GLN A 132 6.26 11.82 1.05
CA GLN A 132 6.64 12.52 -0.19
C GLN A 132 8.16 12.65 -0.43
N SER A 133 8.53 12.15 -1.60
CA SER A 133 9.43 12.70 -2.62
C SER A 133 9.88 14.18 -2.62
N GLY A 134 11.19 14.42 -2.46
CA GLY A 134 11.84 15.68 -2.88
C GLY A 134 13.37 15.74 -2.73
N GLY A 135 14.11 15.01 -3.58
CA GLY A 135 15.59 15.02 -3.64
C GLY A 135 16.21 13.79 -2.97
N ALA A 136 16.65 12.81 -3.78
CA ALA A 136 16.96 11.40 -3.40
C ALA A 136 15.76 10.63 -2.79
N ASP A 137 14.98 11.30 -1.95
CA ASP A 137 13.83 10.82 -1.20
C ASP A 137 12.59 10.50 -2.08
N SER A 138 12.51 11.11 -3.28
CA SER A 138 11.51 10.76 -4.30
C SER A 138 11.83 9.50 -5.06
N SER A 139 13.10 9.16 -5.10
CA SER A 139 13.58 7.94 -5.71
C SER A 139 13.07 6.78 -4.87
N LEU A 140 13.35 6.74 -3.57
CA LEU A 140 13.06 5.56 -2.76
C LEU A 140 11.56 5.25 -2.65
N VAL A 141 10.69 6.26 -2.53
CA VAL A 141 9.23 6.06 -2.58
C VAL A 141 8.81 5.46 -3.92
N THR A 142 9.28 6.03 -5.03
CA THR A 142 8.96 5.57 -6.39
C THR A 142 9.48 4.15 -6.61
N SER A 143 10.74 3.89 -6.24
CA SER A 143 11.44 2.63 -6.45
C SER A 143 10.87 1.52 -5.56
N THR A 144 10.59 1.78 -4.28
CA THR A 144 9.97 0.78 -3.40
C THR A 144 8.52 0.49 -3.79
N LYS A 145 7.75 1.48 -4.25
CA LYS A 145 6.42 1.25 -4.85
C LYS A 145 6.50 0.39 -6.11
N ALA A 146 7.43 0.71 -7.02
CA ALA A 146 7.64 -0.08 -8.23
C ALA A 146 8.09 -1.52 -7.91
N LEU A 147 8.94 -1.70 -6.90
CA LEU A 147 9.44 -3.00 -6.46
C LEU A 147 8.28 -3.83 -5.91
N PHE A 148 7.51 -3.26 -4.98
CA PHE A 148 6.35 -3.92 -4.39
C PHE A 148 5.29 -4.26 -5.45
N ALA A 149 5.01 -3.35 -6.39
CA ALA A 149 4.04 -3.56 -7.46
C ALA A 149 4.45 -4.71 -8.40
N ALA A 150 5.74 -4.87 -8.69
CA ALA A 150 6.24 -5.98 -9.50
C ALA A 150 6.03 -7.34 -8.80
N TYR A 151 6.28 -7.42 -7.49
CA TYR A 151 6.01 -8.63 -6.71
C TYR A 151 4.52 -8.90 -6.53
N LEU A 152 3.71 -7.86 -6.33
CA LEU A 152 2.25 -7.96 -6.31
C LEU A 152 1.73 -8.50 -7.66
N TYR A 153 2.27 -8.04 -8.78
CA TYR A 153 1.92 -8.59 -10.09
C TYR A 153 2.23 -10.08 -10.19
N LEU A 154 3.38 -10.54 -9.67
CA LEU A 154 3.74 -11.97 -9.61
C LEU A 154 2.83 -12.79 -8.67
N TYR A 155 2.24 -12.15 -7.66
CA TYR A 155 1.26 -12.73 -6.75
C TYR A 155 -0.13 -12.84 -7.40
N GLU A 156 -0.57 -11.79 -8.11
CA GLU A 156 -1.88 -11.73 -8.76
C GLU A 156 -1.95 -12.57 -10.04
N HIS A 157 -0.83 -12.70 -10.78
CA HIS A 157 -0.77 -13.43 -12.05
C HIS A 157 0.01 -14.74 -11.89
N ASP A 158 -0.59 -15.88 -12.27
CA ASP A 158 0.10 -17.16 -12.14
C ASP A 158 1.18 -17.31 -13.22
N LEU A 159 2.41 -17.07 -12.81
CA LEU A 159 3.62 -17.19 -13.61
C LEU A 159 4.54 -18.26 -13.03
N SER A 160 4.01 -19.21 -12.27
CA SER A 160 4.77 -20.23 -11.53
C SER A 160 5.61 -21.16 -12.43
N THR A 161 5.27 -21.26 -13.73
CA THR A 161 6.02 -22.01 -14.75
C THR A 161 7.32 -21.31 -15.14
N VAL A 162 7.38 -19.97 -15.06
CA VAL A 162 8.50 -19.15 -15.54
C VAL A 162 9.16 -18.29 -14.46
N SER A 163 8.53 -18.15 -13.29
CA SER A 163 9.01 -17.34 -12.16
C SER A 163 9.02 -18.17 -10.87
N ARG A 164 10.22 -18.39 -10.32
CA ARG A 164 10.40 -19.03 -9.00
C ARG A 164 9.69 -18.23 -7.90
N THR A 165 9.72 -16.90 -7.97
CA THR A 165 9.03 -16.04 -7.01
C THR A 165 7.51 -16.19 -7.09
N SER A 166 6.92 -16.22 -8.29
CA SER A 166 5.47 -16.48 -8.44
C SER A 166 5.09 -17.86 -7.90
N ARG A 167 5.96 -18.86 -8.07
CA ARG A 167 5.79 -20.19 -7.47
C ARG A 167 5.83 -20.14 -5.93
N ARG A 168 6.82 -19.46 -5.34
CA ARG A 168 6.94 -19.28 -3.88
C ARG A 168 5.72 -18.60 -3.27
N LEU A 169 5.23 -17.55 -3.92
CA LEU A 169 4.06 -16.78 -3.48
C LEU A 169 2.77 -17.63 -3.40
N ARG A 170 2.69 -18.73 -4.17
CA ARG A 170 1.55 -19.65 -4.19
C ARG A 170 1.77 -20.92 -3.38
N SER A 171 3.02 -21.33 -3.19
CA SER A 171 3.33 -22.58 -2.49
C SER A 171 3.33 -22.38 -0.97
N GLY A 172 2.74 -23.34 -0.25
CA GLY A 172 2.92 -23.49 1.20
C GLY A 172 4.18 -24.27 1.60
N ALA A 173 5.02 -24.66 0.64
CA ALA A 173 6.18 -25.53 0.88
C ALA A 173 7.35 -24.83 1.60
N GLU A 174 7.45 -23.51 1.44
CA GLU A 174 8.49 -22.67 2.06
C GLU A 174 7.79 -21.60 2.92
N SER A 175 8.13 -21.56 4.21
CA SER A 175 7.62 -20.56 5.15
C SER A 175 8.33 -19.23 4.90
N ALA A 176 7.55 -18.19 4.57
CA ALA A 176 8.12 -16.89 4.25
C ALA A 176 8.72 -16.20 5.50
N ASN A 177 8.10 -16.38 6.66
CA ASN A 177 8.65 -15.89 7.93
C ASN A 177 9.89 -16.69 8.36
N GLY A 178 9.93 -18.00 8.15
CA GLY A 178 11.12 -18.81 8.40
C GLY A 178 12.30 -18.38 7.52
N ARG A 179 12.06 -18.14 6.22
CA ARG A 179 13.11 -17.61 5.34
C ARG A 179 13.54 -16.19 5.70
N LEU A 180 12.60 -15.31 6.07
CA LEU A 180 12.94 -13.99 6.59
C LEU A 180 13.83 -14.08 7.83
N ALA A 181 13.53 -15.00 8.75
CA ALA A 181 14.35 -15.26 9.92
C ALA A 181 15.77 -15.75 9.54
N ASP A 182 15.88 -16.65 8.56
CA ASP A 182 17.17 -17.12 8.05
C ASP A 182 18.01 -15.95 7.52
N GLU A 183 17.46 -15.10 6.64
CA GLU A 183 18.23 -13.99 6.06
C GLU A 183 18.63 -12.93 7.12
N LEU A 184 17.79 -12.71 8.14
CA LEU A 184 18.12 -11.83 9.26
C LEU A 184 19.29 -12.37 10.09
N LEU A 185 19.38 -13.70 10.26
CA LEU A 185 20.53 -14.34 10.91
C LEU A 185 21.79 -14.25 10.06
N GLU A 186 21.66 -14.37 8.73
CA GLU A 186 22.78 -14.20 7.78
C GLU A 186 23.30 -12.76 7.85
N LEU A 187 22.43 -11.74 7.75
CA LEU A 187 22.81 -10.33 7.87
C LEU A 187 23.45 -10.00 9.24
N ALA A 188 22.87 -10.50 10.34
CA ALA A 188 23.47 -10.37 11.67
C ALA A 188 24.82 -11.08 11.77
N GLY A 189 24.96 -12.21 11.07
CA GLY A 189 26.16 -12.99 10.98
C GLY A 189 27.28 -12.23 10.30
N VAL A 190 26.97 -11.51 9.22
CA VAL A 190 27.92 -10.67 8.48
C VAL A 190 28.42 -9.55 9.37
N LEU A 191 27.52 -8.77 10.00
CA LEU A 191 27.88 -7.68 10.92
C LEU A 191 28.74 -8.14 12.11
N ALA A 192 28.51 -9.36 12.60
CA ALA A 192 29.28 -9.93 13.69
C ALA A 192 30.60 -10.59 13.24
N GLY A 193 30.90 -10.63 11.93
CA GLY A 193 32.08 -11.31 11.37
C GLY A 193 32.02 -12.83 11.45
N THR A 194 30.83 -13.40 11.67
CA THR A 194 30.59 -14.84 11.80
C THR A 194 30.06 -15.48 10.51
N HIS A 195 29.73 -14.67 9.51
CA HIS A 195 29.25 -15.08 8.19
C HIS A 195 29.97 -14.25 7.12
N ALA A 196 30.44 -14.90 6.05
CA ALA A 196 31.12 -14.24 4.94
C ALA A 196 31.07 -15.11 3.67
N HIS A 197 30.89 -14.47 2.53
CA HIS A 197 30.93 -15.08 1.21
C HIS A 197 32.04 -14.47 0.35
N THR A 198 32.14 -13.15 0.35
CA THR A 198 33.08 -12.41 -0.50
C THR A 198 33.74 -11.26 0.27
N GLN A 199 33.35 -10.02 -0.04
CA GLN A 199 33.77 -8.82 0.67
C GLN A 199 32.67 -8.41 1.64
N HIS A 200 33.04 -7.93 2.82
CA HIS A 200 32.10 -7.60 3.89
C HIS A 200 30.94 -6.70 3.43
N GLN A 201 31.22 -5.66 2.64
CA GLN A 201 30.20 -4.75 2.12
C GLN A 201 29.26 -5.40 1.09
N GLU A 202 29.80 -6.29 0.23
CA GLU A 202 29.00 -7.03 -0.75
C GLU A 202 28.09 -8.07 -0.07
N ASP A 203 28.59 -8.69 1.00
CA ASP A 203 27.81 -9.63 1.80
C ASP A 203 26.67 -8.91 2.52
N ILE A 204 26.90 -7.72 3.11
CA ILE A 204 25.81 -6.90 3.69
C ILE A 204 24.81 -6.49 2.62
N ARG A 205 25.28 -6.07 1.44
CA ARG A 205 24.41 -5.68 0.32
C ARG A 205 23.50 -6.84 -0.09
N LEU A 206 24.07 -8.04 -0.21
CA LEU A 206 23.34 -9.25 -0.55
C LEU A 206 22.29 -9.57 0.52
N GLU A 207 22.71 -9.72 1.78
CA GLU A 207 21.78 -10.13 2.83
C GLU A 207 20.69 -9.10 3.12
N ALA A 208 21.01 -7.80 3.03
CA ALA A 208 19.99 -6.75 3.12
C ALA A 208 18.95 -6.84 1.98
N SER A 209 19.38 -7.10 0.73
CA SER A 209 18.47 -7.33 -0.40
C SER A 209 17.58 -8.57 -0.16
N GLN A 210 18.16 -9.66 0.39
CA GLN A 210 17.40 -10.87 0.69
C GLN A 210 16.34 -10.62 1.80
N VAL A 211 16.69 -9.87 2.84
CA VAL A 211 15.73 -9.44 3.88
C VAL A 211 14.60 -8.62 3.26
N ILE A 212 14.91 -7.60 2.45
CA ILE A 212 13.90 -6.76 1.77
C ILE A 212 12.98 -7.62 0.89
N TYR A 213 13.55 -8.57 0.13
CA TYR A 213 12.79 -9.52 -0.69
C TYR A 213 11.80 -10.32 0.16
N TRP A 214 12.26 -10.96 1.23
CA TRP A 214 11.38 -11.81 2.05
C TRP A 214 10.36 -11.03 2.87
N VAL A 215 10.66 -9.79 3.25
CA VAL A 215 9.65 -8.86 3.80
C VAL A 215 8.50 -8.68 2.80
N ILE A 216 8.80 -8.42 1.52
CA ILE A 216 7.76 -8.24 0.50
C ILE A 216 6.99 -9.55 0.25
N ILE A 217 7.68 -10.70 0.20
CA ILE A 217 7.01 -12.00 0.03
C ILE A 217 6.08 -12.30 1.21
N HIS A 218 6.53 -12.07 2.44
CA HIS A 218 5.71 -12.29 3.63
C HIS A 218 4.51 -11.34 3.65
N ALA A 219 4.72 -10.05 3.37
CA ALA A 219 3.69 -9.04 3.24
C ALA A 219 2.55 -9.48 2.31
N LEU A 220 2.89 -9.91 1.10
CA LEU A 220 1.91 -10.35 0.11
C LEU A 220 1.14 -11.60 0.54
N LYS A 221 1.81 -12.55 1.21
CA LYS A 221 1.16 -13.77 1.71
C LYS A 221 0.15 -13.50 2.82
N VAL A 222 0.43 -12.53 3.69
CA VAL A 222 -0.49 -12.13 4.78
C VAL A 222 -1.48 -11.04 4.38
N GLY A 223 -1.41 -10.53 3.14
CA GLY A 223 -2.29 -9.48 2.64
C GLY A 223 -1.96 -8.07 3.13
N ALA A 224 -0.74 -7.84 3.65
CA ALA A 224 -0.27 -6.51 3.99
C ALA A 224 0.08 -5.71 2.72
N THR A 225 -0.25 -4.43 2.73
CA THR A 225 -0.05 -3.52 1.59
C THR A 225 1.20 -2.66 1.77
N TRP A 226 1.70 -2.08 0.68
CA TRP A 226 2.82 -1.13 0.72
C TRP A 226 2.54 0.02 1.69
N ASP A 227 1.30 0.54 1.72
CA ASP A 227 0.91 1.66 2.60
C ASP A 227 0.92 1.27 4.09
N GLN A 228 0.68 0.00 4.42
CA GLN A 228 0.73 -0.48 5.81
C GLN A 228 2.17 -0.71 6.29
N ILE A 229 3.07 -1.12 5.40
CA ILE A 229 4.47 -1.43 5.75
C ILE A 229 5.34 -0.18 5.64
N ARG A 230 5.01 0.77 4.76
CA ARG A 230 5.80 1.98 4.47
C ARG A 230 7.30 1.70 4.28
N PRO A 231 7.69 0.85 3.31
CA PRO A 231 9.11 0.55 3.06
C PRO A 231 9.94 1.80 2.80
N ASP A 232 9.35 2.83 2.18
CA ASP A 232 9.97 4.12 1.97
C ASP A 232 10.42 4.81 3.26
N VAL A 233 9.64 4.70 4.34
CA VAL A 233 9.98 5.32 5.63
C VAL A 233 10.95 4.43 6.41
N ALA A 234 10.64 3.13 6.48
CA ALA A 234 11.48 2.19 7.20
C ALA A 234 12.93 2.23 6.67
N LEU A 235 13.09 2.23 5.36
CA LEU A 235 14.39 2.19 4.71
C LEU A 235 15.17 3.52 4.77
N LYS A 236 14.55 4.62 5.18
CA LYS A 236 15.22 5.91 5.45
C LYS A 236 15.71 6.03 6.90
N SER A 237 15.41 5.05 7.73
CA SER A 237 15.77 5.09 9.15
C SER A 237 17.26 4.88 9.31
N GLU A 238 18.03 5.97 9.22
CA GLU A 238 19.47 5.99 9.43
C GLU A 238 19.77 6.60 10.81
N SER A 239 20.37 5.80 11.69
CA SER A 239 20.97 6.28 12.94
C SER A 239 22.44 5.86 12.97
N SER A 240 23.36 6.78 12.77
CA SER A 240 24.81 6.51 12.77
C SER A 240 25.37 6.02 14.12
N ASP A 241 24.54 5.97 15.16
CA ASP A 241 25.00 5.84 16.54
C ASP A 241 24.83 4.42 17.11
N ILE A 242 24.33 3.46 16.33
CA ILE A 242 24.10 2.08 16.79
C ILE A 242 25.37 1.24 16.56
N PRO A 243 26.01 0.70 17.62
CA PRO A 243 27.17 -0.17 17.47
C PRO A 243 26.84 -1.44 16.66
N PRO A 244 27.72 -1.93 15.76
CA PRO A 244 27.45 -3.10 14.92
C PRO A 244 27.06 -4.37 15.69
N ASN A 245 27.65 -4.58 16.87
CA ASN A 245 27.33 -5.71 17.74
C ASN A 245 25.93 -5.60 18.37
N LEU A 246 25.48 -4.39 18.70
CA LEU A 246 24.12 -4.15 19.18
C LEU A 246 23.13 -4.38 18.03
N LEU A 247 23.41 -3.87 16.83
CA LEU A 247 22.56 -4.10 15.67
C LEU A 247 22.45 -5.59 15.31
N ALA A 248 23.56 -6.33 15.31
CA ALA A 248 23.55 -7.77 15.11
C ALA A 248 22.68 -8.50 16.16
N THR A 249 22.65 -7.99 17.40
CA THR A 249 21.78 -8.53 18.45
C THR A 249 20.30 -8.24 18.16
N LEU A 250 19.98 -7.02 17.72
CA LEU A 250 18.61 -6.64 17.34
C LEU A 250 18.10 -7.48 16.16
N LEU A 251 18.92 -7.68 15.13
CA LEU A 251 18.59 -8.54 13.98
C LEU A 251 18.35 -9.99 14.40
N ARG A 252 19.15 -10.55 15.31
CA ARG A 252 18.91 -11.91 15.84
C ARG A 252 17.62 -12.01 16.65
N ASN A 253 17.29 -10.97 17.42
CA ASN A 253 16.02 -10.93 18.15
C ASN A 253 14.84 -10.86 17.20
N ASP A 254 14.95 -10.04 16.14
CA ASP A 254 13.93 -9.94 15.09
C ASP A 254 13.77 -11.27 14.32
N ALA A 255 14.87 -11.94 14.02
CA ALA A 255 14.85 -13.29 13.45
C ALA A 255 14.13 -14.29 14.37
N GLY A 256 14.39 -14.22 15.68
CA GLY A 256 13.72 -15.04 16.68
C GLY A 256 12.21 -14.82 16.72
N PHE A 257 11.75 -13.57 16.53
CA PHE A 257 10.34 -13.24 16.37
C PHE A 257 9.76 -13.90 15.11
N TRP A 258 10.38 -13.70 13.95
CA TRP A 258 9.88 -14.25 12.68
C TRP A 258 9.89 -15.78 12.62
N ALA A 259 10.84 -16.44 13.29
CA ALA A 259 10.92 -17.89 13.35
C ALA A 259 9.68 -18.55 14.01
N ILE A 260 8.97 -17.81 14.89
CA ILE A 260 7.79 -18.31 15.60
C ILE A 260 6.49 -17.58 15.23
N ALA A 261 6.58 -16.48 14.47
CA ALA A 261 5.42 -15.71 14.03
C ALA A 261 4.44 -16.58 13.24
N THR A 262 3.15 -16.37 13.46
CA THR A 262 2.09 -17.16 12.80
C THR A 262 1.32 -16.34 11.78
N GLU A 263 0.91 -16.96 10.67
CA GLU A 263 0.09 -16.31 9.63
C GLU A 263 -1.33 -15.92 10.11
N SER A 264 -1.72 -16.30 11.35
CA SER A 264 -3.00 -15.93 11.97
C SER A 264 -2.97 -14.60 12.75
N GLU A 265 -1.84 -13.91 12.77
CA GLU A 265 -1.71 -12.63 13.46
C GLU A 265 -2.43 -11.48 12.72
N ASP A 266 -2.79 -10.43 13.47
CA ASP A 266 -3.40 -9.23 12.92
C ASP A 266 -2.46 -8.59 11.87
N VAL A 267 -2.99 -8.35 10.66
CA VAL A 267 -2.22 -7.83 9.52
C VAL A 267 -1.56 -6.49 9.85
N GLY A 268 -2.22 -5.64 10.66
CA GLY A 268 -1.65 -4.36 11.10
C GLY A 268 -0.42 -4.56 11.98
N ARG A 269 -0.46 -5.53 12.92
CA ARG A 269 0.71 -5.89 13.74
C ARG A 269 1.85 -6.45 12.91
N ILE A 270 1.56 -7.37 12.00
CA ILE A 270 2.58 -7.95 11.12
C ILE A 270 3.21 -6.86 10.24
N ALA A 271 2.41 -5.94 9.69
CA ALA A 271 2.92 -4.83 8.90
C ALA A 271 3.87 -3.91 9.71
N ALA A 272 3.53 -3.62 10.97
CA ALA A 272 4.41 -2.86 11.87
C ALA A 272 5.73 -3.60 12.17
N SER A 273 5.69 -4.92 12.36
CA SER A 273 6.91 -5.73 12.52
C SER A 273 7.76 -5.72 11.24
N LEU A 274 7.15 -5.89 10.07
CA LEU A 274 7.86 -5.84 8.78
C LEU A 274 8.53 -4.46 8.54
N HIS A 275 7.86 -3.38 8.96
CA HIS A 275 8.43 -2.04 8.94
C HIS A 275 9.70 -1.96 9.81
N ALA A 276 9.64 -2.47 11.05
CA ALA A 276 10.79 -2.50 11.95
C ALA A 276 11.95 -3.34 11.38
N THR A 277 11.65 -4.49 10.76
CA THR A 277 12.64 -5.34 10.08
C THR A 277 13.37 -4.58 8.96
N LEU A 278 12.64 -3.84 8.13
CA LEU A 278 13.24 -3.01 7.07
C LEU A 278 14.14 -1.91 7.63
N ALA A 279 13.76 -1.29 8.76
CA ALA A 279 14.59 -0.30 9.43
C ALA A 279 15.92 -0.91 9.94
N LEU A 280 15.88 -2.12 10.49
CA LEU A 280 17.11 -2.83 10.91
C LEU A 280 18.01 -3.17 9.72
N ALA A 281 17.45 -3.58 8.59
CA ALA A 281 18.20 -3.82 7.36
C ALA A 281 18.85 -2.54 6.82
N SER A 282 18.12 -1.42 6.82
CA SER A 282 18.66 -0.11 6.44
C SER A 282 19.82 0.32 7.35
N GLN A 283 19.66 0.12 8.66
CA GLN A 283 20.69 0.42 9.63
C GLN A 283 21.98 -0.41 9.41
N ALA A 284 21.85 -1.65 8.95
CA ALA A 284 22.99 -2.51 8.64
C ALA A 284 23.77 -1.98 7.43
N CYS A 285 23.05 -1.52 6.41
CA CYS A 285 23.66 -0.86 5.25
C CYS A 285 24.33 0.46 5.63
N ALA A 286 23.69 1.27 6.48
CA ALA A 286 24.20 2.58 6.89
C ALA A 286 25.56 2.51 7.63
N ILE A 287 25.80 1.46 8.43
CA ILE A 287 27.07 1.26 9.14
C ILE A 287 28.27 1.20 8.17
N GLU A 288 28.07 0.62 7.00
CA GLU A 288 29.10 0.43 5.97
C GLU A 288 28.95 1.40 4.78
N GLU A 289 28.19 2.49 4.97
CA GLU A 289 27.93 3.52 3.95
C GLU A 289 27.32 2.95 2.65
N ILE A 290 26.56 1.85 2.74
CA ILE A 290 25.92 1.20 1.60
C ILE A 290 24.59 1.91 1.29
N SER A 291 24.44 2.37 0.05
CA SER A 291 23.21 3.03 -0.41
C SER A 291 22.06 2.03 -0.60
N ILE A 292 21.05 2.11 0.26
CA ILE A 292 19.81 1.33 0.12
C ILE A 292 19.11 1.61 -1.22
N SER A 293 19.15 2.85 -1.71
CA SER A 293 18.55 3.20 -3.00
C SER A 293 19.18 2.43 -4.15
N GLU A 294 20.50 2.17 -4.10
CA GLU A 294 21.19 1.35 -5.10
C GLU A 294 20.78 -0.13 -5.02
N ILE A 295 20.56 -0.66 -3.82
CA ILE A 295 20.06 -2.03 -3.63
C ILE A 295 18.70 -2.19 -4.31
N ILE A 296 17.77 -1.29 -4.01
CA ILE A 296 16.42 -1.32 -4.60
C ILE A 296 16.47 -1.16 -6.13
N GLU A 297 17.30 -0.25 -6.66
CA GLU A 297 17.42 -0.09 -8.12
C GLU A 297 18.08 -1.29 -8.82
N ALA A 298 19.02 -1.97 -8.17
CA ALA A 298 19.60 -3.21 -8.68
C ALA A 298 18.51 -4.30 -8.83
N ASP A 299 17.68 -4.49 -7.81
CA ASP A 299 16.57 -5.43 -7.83
C ASP A 299 15.53 -5.07 -8.90
N LEU A 300 15.15 -3.79 -8.99
CA LEU A 300 14.27 -3.30 -10.06
C LEU A 300 14.85 -3.52 -11.45
N THR A 301 16.14 -3.29 -11.63
CA THR A 301 16.82 -3.52 -12.91
C THR A 301 16.76 -5.00 -13.30
N SER A 302 17.00 -5.90 -12.34
CA SER A 302 16.85 -7.34 -12.53
C SER A 302 15.42 -7.75 -12.91
N LEU A 303 14.41 -7.16 -12.26
CA LEU A 303 13.00 -7.42 -12.56
C LEU A 303 12.56 -6.86 -13.92
N ARG A 304 13.03 -5.67 -14.30
CA ARG A 304 12.77 -5.06 -15.62
C ARG A 304 13.30 -5.89 -16.78
N GLN A 305 14.35 -6.69 -16.55
CA GLN A 305 14.90 -7.61 -17.55
C GLN A 305 14.10 -8.91 -17.72
N LYS A 306 13.12 -9.20 -16.86
CA LYS A 306 12.33 -10.45 -16.95
C LYS A 306 11.24 -10.33 -18.00
N PRO A 307 11.23 -11.14 -19.09
CA PRO A 307 10.26 -11.01 -20.16
C PRO A 307 8.80 -11.16 -19.70
N TYR A 308 8.55 -12.02 -18.71
CA TYR A 308 7.22 -12.27 -18.16
C TYR A 308 6.65 -11.11 -17.33
N LEU A 309 7.44 -10.05 -17.06
CA LEU A 309 6.99 -8.81 -16.42
C LEU A 309 6.78 -7.66 -17.41
N ALA A 310 7.01 -7.87 -18.72
CA ALA A 310 6.90 -6.79 -19.70
C ALA A 310 5.53 -6.08 -19.66
N ALA A 311 4.44 -6.84 -19.57
CA ALA A 311 3.08 -6.31 -19.50
C ALA A 311 2.85 -5.41 -18.27
N HIS A 312 3.39 -5.78 -17.11
CA HIS A 312 3.36 -4.95 -15.91
C HIS A 312 4.00 -3.59 -16.16
N TRP A 313 5.22 -3.58 -16.71
CA TRP A 313 5.97 -2.34 -16.94
C TRP A 313 5.37 -1.44 -18.03
N THR A 314 4.66 -2.01 -19.01
CA THR A 314 3.93 -1.23 -20.02
C THR A 314 2.70 -0.56 -19.41
N SER A 315 1.92 -1.28 -18.59
CA SER A 315 0.70 -0.76 -17.95
C SER A 315 0.92 0.37 -16.94
N VAL A 316 2.14 0.51 -16.42
CA VAL A 316 2.51 1.53 -15.43
C VAL A 316 2.96 2.85 -16.09
N ARG A 317 3.20 2.86 -17.41
CA ARG A 317 3.63 4.05 -18.18
C ARG A 317 2.48 4.83 -18.84
N GLU A 318 1.27 4.29 -18.83
CA GLU A 318 0.03 4.89 -19.35
C GLU A 318 -0.84 5.42 -18.21
#